data_AF-A0A4Y8L3N3-F1
#
_entry.id   AF-A0A4Y8L3N3-F1
#
_cell.length_a   1.000
_cell.length_b   1.000
_cell.length_c   1.000
_cell.angle_alpha   90.00
_cell.angle_beta   90.00
_cell.angle_gamma   90.00
#
_symmetry.space_group_name_H-M   'P 1'
#
loop_
_entity.id
_entity.type
_entity.pdbx_description
1 polymer ?
#
loop_
_entity_poly.entity_id
_entity_poly.type
_entity_poly.pdbx_seq_one_letter_code
_entity_poly.pdbx_strand_id
1 'polypeptide(L)'
;MNRIILIGNGFDLAHGLPTSYEDFIKDFWKKTIDNIDKSEFGYSDDFVLFRSDFINGGLEDLDSVTEYTYAGIKSITNQTCIIFEIQNELLSTIVTRLSDQKWVDIENEYYSYLKKICLSDLAKDYNIDELHGDFNKIKKSLEEYLSSVENKSIDQAIIEEITRKIFSLISIQDLSNSYINDFIKDLRSKIENFDWSKFNNLNLRNSGFAHLDISEVDVQRFLDNYIPFSGSDEMIKIIRSRKVSDNFLIPDSVLFLNFNYTKTHNNYLFNNISIESNHIHGKLKDENNPIIFGYGDELEESYKAIENLNDNKYLENVKSIKYLETDNYRRLLSFIDSDPFQIYVMGHSCGNSDRTLLNKMFEHKNCVSIKPYYYQYGQNPEDNNYSDIIRNISRNFTDKSLMRERVVNKAYCEPLLDYKPKSKK
;
A
#
# COMPACT_ATOMS: atom_id res chain seq x y z
N MET A 1 1.16 19.20 14.14
CA MET A 1 1.47 17.79 13.86
C MET A 1 0.67 17.32 12.66
N ASN A 2 1.40 16.76 11.70
CA ASN A 2 0.87 16.26 10.44
C ASN A 2 0.52 14.77 10.54
N ARG A 3 -0.18 14.25 9.54
CA ARG A 3 -0.49 12.82 9.43
C ARG A 3 -0.21 12.32 8.02
N ILE A 4 0.47 11.19 7.92
CA ILE A 4 0.69 10.46 6.67
C ILE A 4 -0.25 9.27 6.67
N ILE A 5 -1.09 9.16 5.65
CA ILE A 5 -1.87 7.95 5.37
C ILE A 5 -1.09 7.14 4.34
N LEU A 6 -0.43 6.10 4.83
CA LEU A 6 0.37 5.19 4.02
C LEU A 6 -0.53 4.11 3.43
N ILE A 7 -0.77 4.16 2.12
CA ILE A 7 -1.68 3.25 1.42
C ILE A 7 -0.97 2.42 0.37
N GLY A 8 -1.41 1.18 0.21
CA GLY A 8 -0.94 0.20 -0.78
C GLY A 8 -2.09 -0.71 -1.23
N ASN A 9 -1.81 -1.83 -1.90
CA ASN A 9 -2.83 -2.64 -2.60
C ASN A 9 -3.96 -3.11 -1.67
N GLY A 10 -3.67 -3.32 -0.38
CA GLY A 10 -4.68 -3.62 0.63
C GLY A 10 -5.74 -2.53 0.70
N PHE A 11 -5.38 -1.25 0.57
CA PHE A 11 -6.32 -0.14 0.64
C PHE A 11 -7.38 -0.31 -0.43
N ASP A 12 -6.98 -0.49 -1.69
CA ASP A 12 -7.89 -0.78 -2.81
C ASP A 12 -8.77 -2.02 -2.56
N LEU A 13 -8.18 -3.11 -2.04
CA LEU A 13 -8.92 -4.32 -1.69
C LEU A 13 -9.99 -4.05 -0.61
N ALA A 14 -9.70 -3.18 0.37
CA ALA A 14 -10.67 -2.75 1.37
C ALA A 14 -11.87 -2.02 0.74
N HIS A 15 -11.67 -1.38 -0.42
CA HIS A 15 -12.71 -0.70 -1.19
C HIS A 15 -13.38 -1.60 -2.23
N GLY A 16 -13.03 -2.89 -2.27
CA GLY A 16 -13.59 -3.86 -3.21
C GLY A 16 -12.97 -3.82 -4.61
N LEU A 17 -11.85 -3.13 -4.80
CA LEU A 17 -11.11 -3.12 -6.06
C LEU A 17 -10.18 -4.34 -6.11
N PRO A 18 -10.24 -5.19 -7.16
CA PRO A 18 -9.45 -6.41 -7.26
C PRO A 18 -8.01 -6.11 -7.73
N THR A 19 -7.21 -5.47 -6.89
CA THR A 19 -5.84 -5.01 -7.26
C THR A 19 -4.75 -5.91 -6.70
N SER A 20 -5.09 -7.09 -6.17
CA SER A 20 -4.08 -8.06 -5.77
C SER A 20 -3.37 -8.66 -6.98
N TYR A 21 -2.13 -9.15 -6.80
CA TYR A 21 -1.46 -9.91 -7.85
C TYR A 21 -2.18 -11.23 -8.16
N GLU A 22 -2.92 -11.79 -7.21
CA GLU A 22 -3.76 -12.96 -7.46
C GLU A 22 -4.91 -12.63 -8.44
N ASP A 23 -5.59 -11.50 -8.24
CA ASP A 23 -6.65 -11.04 -9.13
C ASP A 23 -6.11 -10.75 -10.54
N PHE A 24 -4.94 -10.10 -10.62
CA PHE A 24 -4.23 -9.88 -11.88
C PHE A 24 -3.93 -11.19 -12.60
N ILE A 25 -3.37 -12.19 -11.93
CA ILE A 25 -3.02 -13.47 -12.56
C ILE A 25 -4.26 -14.27 -12.95
N LYS A 26 -5.36 -14.18 -12.21
CA LYS A 26 -6.65 -14.77 -12.60
C LYS A 26 -7.21 -14.13 -13.86
N ASP A 27 -7.17 -12.80 -13.97
CA ASP A 27 -7.60 -12.08 -15.18
C ASP A 27 -6.69 -12.39 -16.37
N PHE A 28 -5.38 -12.46 -16.14
CA PHE A 28 -4.40 -12.89 -17.13
C PHE A 28 -4.77 -14.27 -17.69
N TRP A 29 -4.97 -15.29 -16.85
CA TRP A 29 -5.31 -16.63 -17.30
C TRP A 29 -6.65 -16.69 -18.04
N LYS A 30 -7.64 -15.94 -17.57
CA LYS A 30 -8.93 -15.82 -18.25
C LYS A 30 -8.77 -15.28 -19.68
N LYS A 31 -8.03 -14.18 -19.85
CA LYS A 31 -7.76 -13.59 -21.17
C LYS A 31 -6.97 -14.53 -22.08
N THR A 32 -5.98 -15.22 -21.53
CA THR A 32 -5.19 -16.20 -22.29
C THR A 32 -6.07 -17.33 -22.82
N ILE A 33 -6.93 -17.90 -21.99
CA ILE A 33 -7.89 -18.94 -22.41
C ILE A 33 -8.86 -18.40 -23.46
N ASP A 34 -9.47 -17.23 -23.20
CA ASP A 34 -10.39 -16.57 -24.15
C ASP A 34 -9.74 -16.28 -25.52
N ASN A 35 -8.40 -16.15 -25.58
CA ASN A 35 -7.65 -15.96 -26.82
C ASN A 35 -7.28 -17.28 -27.50
N ILE A 36 -6.92 -18.31 -26.71
CA ILE A 36 -6.68 -19.67 -27.22
C ILE A 36 -7.96 -20.23 -27.85
N ASP A 37 -9.11 -20.07 -27.20
CA ASP A 37 -10.42 -20.55 -27.68
C ASP A 37 -10.83 -19.93 -29.03
N LYS A 38 -10.34 -18.72 -29.32
CA LYS A 38 -10.55 -18.03 -30.60
C LYS A 38 -9.55 -18.42 -31.68
N SER A 39 -8.53 -19.20 -31.36
CA SER A 39 -7.47 -19.61 -32.28
C SER A 39 -7.78 -20.97 -32.93
N GLU A 40 -7.61 -21.12 -34.24
CA GLU A 40 -7.99 -22.39 -34.91
C GLU A 40 -6.90 -23.48 -34.83
N PHE A 41 -5.61 -23.10 -34.82
CA PHE A 41 -4.49 -24.05 -34.96
C PHE A 41 -3.36 -23.85 -33.94
N GLY A 42 -3.44 -22.81 -33.11
CA GLY A 42 -2.39 -22.45 -32.17
C GLY A 42 -2.44 -20.97 -31.81
N TYR A 43 -1.88 -20.66 -30.65
CA TYR A 43 -1.80 -19.32 -30.08
C TYR A 43 -0.38 -19.09 -29.56
N SER A 44 0.16 -17.89 -29.77
CA SER A 44 1.43 -17.49 -29.19
C SER A 44 1.39 -16.00 -28.93
N ASP A 45 1.80 -15.59 -27.73
CA ASP A 45 1.99 -14.19 -27.38
C ASP A 45 3.33 -13.98 -26.67
N ASP A 46 3.49 -12.89 -25.93
CA ASP A 46 4.71 -12.58 -25.18
C ASP A 46 4.96 -13.50 -23.97
N PHE A 47 3.98 -14.30 -23.56
CA PHE A 47 3.96 -15.07 -22.33
C PHE A 47 3.74 -16.57 -22.52
N VAL A 48 2.96 -16.98 -23.51
CA VAL A 48 2.45 -18.35 -23.66
C VAL A 48 2.51 -18.78 -25.11
N LEU A 49 2.91 -20.04 -25.33
CA LEU A 49 2.77 -20.78 -26.57
C LEU A 49 1.79 -21.93 -26.36
N PHE A 50 0.80 -22.01 -27.24
CA PHE A 50 -0.15 -23.11 -27.35
C PHE A 50 -0.15 -23.64 -28.79
N ARG A 51 0.04 -24.95 -28.96
CA ARG A 51 -0.09 -25.63 -30.26
C ARG A 51 -0.87 -26.92 -30.11
N SER A 52 -1.78 -27.17 -31.05
CA SER A 52 -2.51 -28.42 -31.17
C SER A 52 -2.09 -29.13 -32.44
N ASP A 53 -1.72 -30.41 -32.34
CA ASP A 53 -1.34 -31.23 -33.50
C ASP A 53 -2.58 -31.79 -34.24
N PHE A 54 -3.81 -31.49 -33.78
CA PHE A 54 -5.03 -31.94 -34.44
C PHE A 54 -5.43 -31.06 -35.61
N ILE A 55 -5.63 -31.68 -36.79
CA ILE A 55 -6.06 -31.00 -38.03
C ILE A 55 -7.59 -30.82 -38.07
N ASN A 56 -8.39 -31.53 -37.25
CA ASN A 56 -9.87 -31.56 -37.36
C ASN A 56 -10.62 -31.93 -36.05
N GLY A 57 -10.22 -31.42 -34.89
CA GLY A 57 -10.98 -31.56 -33.64
C GLY A 57 -10.97 -30.23 -32.91
N GLY A 58 -12.14 -29.59 -32.81
CA GLY A 58 -12.27 -28.28 -32.19
C GLY A 58 -11.82 -28.27 -30.73
N LEU A 59 -11.53 -27.07 -30.22
CA LEU A 59 -11.21 -26.76 -28.83
C LEU A 59 -12.37 -27.02 -27.83
N GLU A 60 -13.26 -27.98 -28.13
CA GLU A 60 -14.43 -28.34 -27.31
C GLU A 60 -14.04 -28.82 -25.90
N ASP A 61 -12.78 -29.19 -25.67
CA ASP A 61 -12.27 -29.60 -24.34
C ASP A 61 -11.94 -28.41 -23.41
N LEU A 62 -11.71 -27.19 -23.92
CA LEU A 62 -11.43 -25.99 -23.10
C LEU A 62 -12.68 -25.39 -22.45
N ASP A 63 -13.86 -25.64 -23.01
CA ASP A 63 -15.16 -25.31 -22.39
C ASP A 63 -15.37 -26.00 -21.03
N SER A 64 -14.55 -27.02 -20.71
CA SER A 64 -14.56 -27.73 -19.42
C SER A 64 -13.69 -27.07 -18.33
N VAL A 65 -12.98 -25.98 -18.62
CA VAL A 65 -12.16 -25.26 -17.64
C VAL A 65 -13.07 -24.63 -16.57
N THR A 66 -13.28 -25.35 -15.48
CA THR A 66 -14.02 -24.84 -14.32
C THR A 66 -13.18 -23.87 -13.46
N GLU A 67 -11.86 -23.82 -13.68
CA GLU A 67 -10.92 -23.03 -12.88
C GLU A 67 -9.87 -22.38 -13.79
N TYR A 68 -9.94 -21.05 -13.94
CA TYR A 68 -8.98 -20.23 -14.70
C TYR A 68 -7.63 -20.11 -14.00
N THR A 69 -6.95 -21.25 -13.82
CA THR A 69 -5.66 -21.38 -13.15
C THR A 69 -4.69 -22.17 -14.01
N TYR A 70 -3.40 -22.00 -13.77
CA TYR A 70 -2.36 -22.79 -14.43
C TYR A 70 -2.50 -24.29 -14.16
N ALA A 71 -2.93 -24.68 -12.96
CA ALA A 71 -3.23 -26.08 -12.65
C ALA A 71 -4.38 -26.62 -13.51
N GLY A 72 -5.44 -25.81 -13.72
CA GLY A 72 -6.52 -26.12 -14.64
C GLY A 72 -6.00 -26.36 -16.06
N ILE A 73 -5.21 -25.44 -16.59
CA ILE A 73 -4.63 -25.52 -17.94
C ILE A 73 -3.67 -26.70 -18.09
N LYS A 74 -2.80 -26.94 -17.10
CA LYS A 74 -1.85 -28.06 -17.10
C LYS A 74 -2.53 -29.42 -17.02
N SER A 75 -3.69 -29.51 -16.35
CA SER A 75 -4.42 -30.77 -16.26
C SER A 75 -5.01 -31.21 -17.62
N ILE A 76 -5.45 -30.25 -18.44
CA ILE A 76 -6.00 -30.51 -19.79
C ILE A 76 -4.89 -30.85 -20.79
N THR A 77 -3.79 -30.10 -20.76
CA THR A 77 -2.66 -30.28 -21.69
C THR A 77 -1.93 -31.62 -21.47
N ASN A 78 -1.90 -32.13 -20.24
CA ASN A 78 -1.34 -33.47 -19.95
C ASN A 78 -2.21 -34.63 -20.47
N GLN A 79 -3.49 -34.40 -20.79
CA GLN A 79 -4.43 -35.42 -21.24
C GLN A 79 -4.61 -35.43 -22.77
N THR A 80 -3.92 -34.54 -23.49
CA THR A 80 -4.15 -34.26 -24.91
C THR A 80 -2.81 -34.13 -25.67
N CYS A 81 -2.83 -34.23 -27.01
CA CYS A 81 -1.65 -33.92 -27.86
C CYS A 81 -1.47 -32.39 -28.02
N ILE A 82 -1.52 -31.66 -26.91
CA ILE A 82 -1.43 -30.20 -26.86
C ILE A 82 -0.08 -29.82 -26.24
N ILE A 83 0.64 -28.94 -26.92
CA ILE A 83 1.84 -28.30 -26.39
C ILE A 83 1.42 -26.99 -25.76
N PHE A 84 1.70 -26.82 -24.46
CA PHE A 84 1.50 -25.58 -23.73
C PHE A 84 2.78 -25.22 -22.97
N GLU A 85 3.37 -24.09 -23.34
CA GLU A 85 4.63 -23.60 -22.78
C GLU A 85 4.46 -22.17 -22.30
N ILE A 86 4.90 -21.88 -21.08
CA ILE A 86 5.06 -20.50 -20.60
C ILE A 86 6.43 -20.02 -21.08
N GLN A 87 6.44 -19.01 -21.95
CA GLN A 87 7.64 -18.46 -22.56
C GLN A 87 8.34 -17.42 -21.67
N ASN A 88 7.64 -16.88 -20.68
CA ASN A 88 8.17 -15.93 -19.70
C ASN A 88 8.55 -16.69 -18.40
N GLU A 89 9.84 -16.81 -18.14
CA GLU A 89 10.39 -17.60 -17.03
C GLU A 89 10.02 -17.01 -15.67
N LEU A 90 9.98 -15.68 -15.57
CA LEU A 90 9.55 -14.99 -14.36
C LEU A 90 8.07 -15.27 -14.06
N LEU A 91 7.20 -15.22 -15.06
CA LEU A 91 5.77 -15.55 -14.95
C LEU A 91 5.57 -17.01 -14.55
N SER A 92 6.32 -17.94 -15.15
CA SER A 92 6.29 -19.36 -14.81
C SER A 92 6.51 -19.58 -13.31
N THR A 93 7.49 -18.86 -12.73
CA THR A 93 7.74 -18.91 -11.29
C THR A 93 6.62 -18.29 -10.47
N ILE A 94 6.15 -17.10 -10.86
CA ILE A 94 5.07 -16.38 -10.17
C ILE A 94 3.83 -17.26 -10.06
N VAL A 95 3.43 -17.89 -11.16
CA VAL A 95 2.25 -18.72 -11.26
C VAL A 95 2.39 -20.02 -10.45
N THR A 96 3.58 -20.63 -10.47
CA THR A 96 3.88 -21.82 -9.66
C THR A 96 3.78 -21.48 -8.18
N ARG A 97 4.39 -20.37 -7.74
CA ARG A 97 4.31 -19.93 -6.33
C ARG A 97 2.91 -19.57 -5.88
N LEU A 98 2.12 -18.91 -6.73
CA LEU A 98 0.72 -18.63 -6.43
C LEU A 98 -0.08 -19.90 -6.20
N SER A 99 0.19 -20.95 -6.98
CA SER A 99 -0.48 -22.25 -6.82
C SER A 99 -0.12 -22.92 -5.49
N ASP A 100 1.15 -22.83 -5.08
CA ASP A 100 1.65 -23.50 -3.86
C ASP A 100 1.35 -22.71 -2.57
N GLN A 101 1.51 -21.39 -2.61
CA GLN A 101 1.52 -20.52 -1.43
C GLN A 101 0.30 -19.61 -1.31
N LYS A 102 -0.51 -19.49 -2.38
CA LYS A 102 -1.67 -18.56 -2.46
C LYS A 102 -1.35 -17.08 -2.33
N TRP A 103 -0.07 -16.71 -2.40
CA TRP A 103 0.38 -15.32 -2.45
C TRP A 103 1.68 -15.24 -3.24
N VAL A 104 1.95 -14.08 -3.82
CA VAL A 104 3.20 -13.79 -4.52
C VAL A 104 3.50 -12.31 -4.38
N ASP A 105 4.77 -11.95 -4.45
CA ASP A 105 5.23 -10.58 -4.58
C ASP A 105 6.17 -10.50 -5.78
N ILE A 106 5.65 -9.99 -6.89
CA ILE A 106 6.34 -10.00 -8.19
C ILE A 106 7.67 -9.23 -8.13
N GLU A 107 7.73 -8.15 -7.36
CA GLU A 107 8.95 -7.34 -7.20
C GLU A 107 10.04 -8.10 -6.44
N ASN A 108 9.64 -8.83 -5.39
CA ASN A 108 10.55 -9.68 -4.63
C ASN A 108 10.97 -10.93 -5.43
N GLU A 109 10.11 -11.49 -6.28
CA GLU A 109 10.49 -12.58 -7.19
C GLU A 109 11.52 -12.10 -8.22
N TYR A 110 11.29 -10.94 -8.83
CA TYR A 110 12.26 -10.29 -9.72
C TYR A 110 13.61 -10.09 -9.01
N TYR A 111 13.61 -9.53 -7.80
CA TYR A 111 14.84 -9.31 -7.05
C TYR A 111 15.55 -10.62 -6.67
N SER A 112 14.78 -11.68 -6.38
CA SER A 112 15.36 -13.00 -6.14
C SER A 112 16.08 -13.55 -7.37
N TYR A 113 15.51 -13.36 -8.56
CA TYR A 113 16.16 -13.74 -9.82
C TYR A 113 17.39 -12.88 -10.11
N LEU A 114 17.30 -11.56 -9.92
CA LEU A 114 18.42 -10.64 -10.05
C LEU A 114 19.61 -11.09 -9.19
N LYS A 115 19.34 -11.46 -7.92
CA LYS A 115 20.37 -12.00 -7.01
C LYS A 115 20.95 -13.31 -7.49
N LYS A 116 20.15 -14.22 -8.05
CA LYS A 116 20.67 -15.49 -8.61
C LYS A 116 21.61 -15.22 -9.79
N ILE A 117 21.21 -14.37 -10.74
CA ILE A 117 22.03 -14.00 -11.90
C ILE A 117 23.32 -13.31 -11.45
N CYS A 118 23.25 -12.44 -10.44
CA CYS A 118 24.40 -11.72 -9.90
C CYS A 118 25.37 -12.60 -9.07
N LEU A 119 24.84 -13.51 -8.25
CA LEU A 119 25.60 -14.21 -7.20
C LEU A 119 25.93 -15.67 -7.53
N SER A 120 25.39 -16.23 -8.61
CA SER A 120 25.64 -17.62 -8.99
C SER A 120 26.04 -17.74 -10.46
N ASP A 121 26.92 -18.70 -10.78
CA ASP A 121 27.21 -19.15 -12.15
C ASP A 121 26.02 -19.92 -12.79
N LEU A 122 24.83 -19.89 -12.18
CA LEU A 122 23.65 -20.58 -12.66
C LEU A 122 22.88 -19.71 -13.66
N ALA A 123 23.16 -19.99 -14.93
CA ALA A 123 22.25 -20.04 -16.09
C ALA A 123 22.94 -19.38 -17.30
N LYS A 124 23.52 -20.20 -18.18
CA LYS A 124 24.01 -19.71 -19.49
C LYS A 124 22.87 -19.22 -20.39
N ASP A 125 21.63 -19.60 -20.09
CA ASP A 125 20.47 -19.44 -20.96
C ASP A 125 19.39 -18.49 -20.41
N TYR A 126 19.57 -17.88 -19.22
CA TYR A 126 18.67 -16.84 -18.70
C TYR A 126 19.47 -15.71 -18.03
N ASN A 127 19.63 -14.61 -18.75
CA ASN A 127 20.48 -13.49 -18.38
C ASN A 127 19.68 -12.25 -17.95
N ILE A 128 20.41 -11.19 -17.57
CA ILE A 128 19.79 -9.96 -17.06
C ILE A 128 18.87 -9.26 -18.08
N ASP A 129 19.22 -9.28 -19.38
CA ASP A 129 18.41 -8.67 -20.43
C ASP A 129 17.09 -9.44 -20.63
N GLU A 130 17.12 -10.77 -20.51
CA GLU A 130 15.93 -11.62 -20.55
C GLU A 130 15.04 -11.38 -19.33
N LEU A 131 15.63 -11.28 -18.13
CA LEU A 131 14.90 -10.95 -16.91
C LEU A 131 14.20 -9.58 -17.00
N HIS A 132 14.89 -8.56 -17.52
CA HIS A 132 14.30 -7.24 -17.74
C HIS A 132 13.17 -7.27 -18.77
N GLY A 133 13.37 -8.01 -19.87
CA GLY A 133 12.35 -8.21 -20.90
C GLY A 133 11.08 -8.83 -20.32
N ASP A 134 11.22 -9.91 -19.56
CA ASP A 134 10.13 -10.62 -18.91
C ASP A 134 9.41 -9.75 -17.88
N PHE A 135 10.17 -9.02 -17.05
CA PHE A 135 9.62 -8.12 -16.04
C PHE A 135 8.84 -6.96 -16.68
N ASN A 136 9.36 -6.36 -17.76
CA ASN A 136 8.69 -5.28 -18.47
C ASN A 136 7.40 -5.73 -19.16
N LYS A 137 7.37 -6.95 -19.71
CA LYS A 137 6.13 -7.54 -20.25
C LYS A 137 5.07 -7.70 -19.15
N ILE A 138 5.45 -8.27 -17.99
CA ILE A 138 4.55 -8.40 -16.84
C ILE A 138 4.05 -7.03 -16.38
N LYS A 139 4.95 -6.03 -16.27
CA LYS A 139 4.60 -4.65 -15.93
C LYS A 139 3.51 -4.10 -16.84
N LYS A 140 3.69 -4.15 -18.16
CA LYS A 140 2.69 -3.65 -19.14
C LYS A 140 1.33 -4.35 -18.98
N SER A 141 1.34 -5.68 -18.85
CA SER A 141 0.11 -6.46 -18.63
C SER A 141 -0.60 -6.08 -17.33
N LEU A 142 0.15 -5.84 -16.25
CA LEU A 142 -0.37 -5.34 -14.98
C LEU A 142 -0.99 -3.94 -15.11
N GLU A 143 -0.34 -3.03 -15.83
CA GLU A 143 -0.85 -1.67 -16.07
C GLU A 143 -2.18 -1.69 -16.84
N GLU A 144 -2.30 -2.53 -17.86
CA GLU A 144 -3.54 -2.74 -18.61
C GLU A 144 -4.65 -3.31 -17.72
N TYR A 145 -4.32 -4.31 -16.90
CA TYR A 145 -5.26 -4.89 -15.94
C TYR A 145 -5.78 -3.86 -14.94
N LEU A 146 -4.88 -3.15 -14.25
CA LEU A 146 -5.26 -2.18 -13.23
C LEU A 146 -6.11 -1.03 -13.81
N SER A 147 -5.77 -0.60 -15.03
CA SER A 147 -6.57 0.38 -15.78
C SER A 147 -8.01 -0.07 -16.03
N SER A 148 -8.25 -1.38 -16.15
CA SER A 148 -9.58 -1.95 -16.39
C SER A 148 -10.44 -2.04 -15.11
N VAL A 149 -9.82 -2.07 -13.92
CA VAL A 149 -10.51 -2.29 -12.65
C VAL A 149 -10.64 -1.06 -11.76
N GLU A 150 -9.85 -0.01 -12.02
CA GLU A 150 -9.79 1.20 -11.18
C GLU A 150 -11.12 1.97 -11.07
N ASN A 151 -11.95 1.99 -12.11
CA ASN A 151 -13.15 2.85 -12.16
C ASN A 151 -14.42 2.20 -11.55
N LYS A 152 -14.29 1.19 -10.69
CA LYS A 152 -15.46 0.61 -10.01
C LYS A 152 -15.99 1.58 -8.94
N SER A 153 -17.32 1.64 -8.81
CA SER A 153 -17.97 2.40 -7.74
C SER A 153 -17.65 1.81 -6.38
N ILE A 154 -17.30 2.67 -5.42
CA ILE A 154 -17.00 2.31 -4.04
C ILE A 154 -18.24 2.53 -3.18
N ASP A 155 -18.49 1.63 -2.23
CA ASP A 155 -19.58 1.77 -1.26
C ASP A 155 -19.36 3.00 -0.37
N GLN A 156 -20.35 3.88 -0.31
CA GLN A 156 -20.32 5.09 0.51
C GLN A 156 -20.06 4.79 1.99
N ALA A 157 -20.57 3.66 2.53
CA ALA A 157 -20.35 3.28 3.91
C ALA A 157 -18.85 3.00 4.21
N ILE A 158 -18.10 2.48 3.23
CA ILE A 158 -16.66 2.27 3.33
C ILE A 158 -15.94 3.63 3.37
N ILE A 159 -16.36 4.57 2.51
CA ILE A 159 -15.79 5.92 2.47
C ILE A 159 -16.00 6.63 3.81
N GLU A 160 -17.22 6.58 4.36
CA GLU A 160 -17.53 7.19 5.65
C GLU A 160 -16.71 6.58 6.80
N GLU A 161 -16.60 5.25 6.84
CA GLU A 161 -15.85 4.56 7.88
C GLU A 161 -14.35 4.91 7.85
N ILE A 162 -13.73 4.86 6.68
CA ILE A 162 -12.32 5.19 6.51
C ILE A 162 -12.08 6.68 6.76
N THR A 163 -13.00 7.56 6.37
CA THR A 163 -12.92 9.01 6.66
C THR A 163 -12.82 9.25 8.17
N ARG A 164 -13.64 8.57 8.98
CA ARG A 164 -13.56 8.67 10.46
C ARG A 164 -12.18 8.30 10.99
N LYS A 165 -11.54 7.27 10.43
CA LYS A 165 -10.21 6.79 10.85
C LYS A 165 -9.10 7.74 10.40
N ILE A 166 -9.18 8.28 9.18
CA ILE A 166 -8.17 9.20 8.65
C ILE A 166 -8.12 10.49 9.47
N PHE A 167 -9.29 11.02 9.86
CA PHE A 167 -9.43 12.28 10.59
C PHE A 167 -9.66 12.10 12.10
N SER A 168 -9.36 10.91 12.64
CA SER A 168 -9.48 10.66 14.07
C SER A 168 -8.57 11.58 14.87
N LEU A 169 -8.99 11.91 16.09
CA LEU A 169 -8.21 12.74 17.01
C LEU A 169 -6.84 12.13 17.29
N ILE A 170 -5.85 13.00 17.49
CA ILE A 170 -4.52 12.64 17.98
C ILE A 170 -4.67 12.16 19.43
N SER A 171 -4.40 10.87 19.65
CA SER A 171 -4.39 10.25 20.97
C SER A 171 -2.99 10.25 21.56
N ILE A 172 -2.86 10.69 22.82
CA ILE A 172 -1.59 10.61 23.58
C ILE A 172 -1.07 9.17 23.66
N GLN A 173 -1.97 8.17 23.69
CA GLN A 173 -1.60 6.75 23.79
C GLN A 173 -0.92 6.23 22.52
N ASP A 174 -1.10 6.93 21.40
CA ASP A 174 -0.48 6.58 20.12
C ASP A 174 0.93 7.19 20.00
N LEU A 175 1.26 8.24 20.78
CA LEU A 175 2.50 9.00 20.63
C LEU A 175 3.69 8.33 21.33
N SER A 176 4.89 8.52 20.77
CA SER A 176 6.14 8.16 21.44
C SER A 176 6.27 8.88 22.77
N ASN A 177 6.74 8.16 23.81
CA ASN A 177 6.90 8.72 25.14
C ASN A 177 7.82 9.95 25.16
N SER A 178 8.85 9.97 24.31
CA SER A 178 9.75 11.10 24.16
C SER A 178 9.06 12.39 23.68
N TYR A 179 7.99 12.30 22.88
CA TYR A 179 7.35 13.45 22.25
C TYR A 179 6.15 14.00 23.04
N ILE A 180 5.59 13.26 24.00
CA ILE A 180 4.35 13.65 24.72
C ILE A 180 4.45 15.07 25.32
N ASN A 181 5.58 15.43 25.91
CA ASN A 181 5.76 16.76 26.51
C ASN A 181 5.82 17.87 25.46
N ASP A 182 6.48 17.63 24.32
CA ASP A 182 6.53 18.58 23.21
C ASP A 182 5.15 18.75 22.59
N PHE A 183 4.41 17.66 22.39
CA PHE A 183 3.02 17.72 21.94
C PHE A 183 2.14 18.58 22.86
N ILE A 184 2.26 18.41 24.18
CA ILE A 184 1.49 19.21 25.16
C ILE A 184 1.86 20.69 25.07
N LYS A 185 3.15 20.99 24.93
CA LYS A 185 3.64 22.36 24.76
C LYS A 185 3.10 23.00 23.48
N ASP A 186 3.13 22.26 22.37
CA ASP A 186 2.61 22.71 21.08
C ASP A 186 1.11 22.94 21.14
N LEU A 187 0.36 22.01 21.74
CA LEU A 187 -1.08 22.11 21.91
C LEU A 187 -1.47 23.31 22.78
N ARG A 188 -0.74 23.55 23.88
CA ARG A 188 -0.93 24.75 24.71
C ARG A 188 -0.72 26.02 23.89
N SER A 189 0.38 26.09 23.14
CA SER A 189 0.67 27.24 22.27
C SER A 189 -0.42 27.46 21.22
N LYS A 190 -0.95 26.40 20.63
CA LYS A 190 -2.06 26.47 19.66
C LYS A 190 -3.36 27.02 20.28
N ILE A 191 -3.67 26.64 21.51
CA ILE A 191 -4.87 27.12 22.20
C ILE A 191 -4.71 28.59 22.61
N GLU A 192 -3.57 28.93 23.23
CA GLU A 192 -3.30 30.29 23.71
C GLU A 192 -3.17 31.32 22.56
N ASN A 193 -2.70 30.90 21.39
CA ASN A 193 -2.53 31.75 20.20
C ASN A 193 -3.56 31.44 19.10
N PHE A 194 -4.74 30.95 19.47
CA PHE A 194 -5.77 30.58 18.50
C PHE A 194 -6.21 31.78 17.64
N ASP A 195 -6.29 31.57 16.33
CA ASP A 195 -6.60 32.59 15.34
C ASP A 195 -7.85 32.19 14.54
N TRP A 196 -8.96 32.89 14.80
CA TRP A 196 -10.24 32.66 14.12
C TRP A 196 -10.18 32.83 12.60
N SER A 197 -9.22 33.61 12.07
CA SER A 197 -9.06 33.75 10.61
C SER A 197 -8.59 32.47 9.92
N LYS A 198 -7.99 31.55 10.69
CA LYS A 198 -7.53 30.23 10.23
C LYS A 198 -8.50 29.11 10.60
N PHE A 199 -9.61 29.43 11.24
CA PHE A 199 -10.60 28.43 11.62
C PHE A 199 -11.30 27.88 10.37
N ASN A 200 -10.99 26.64 10.04
CA ASN A 200 -11.67 25.92 8.97
C ASN A 200 -12.91 25.26 9.55
N ASN A 201 -14.07 25.81 9.21
CA ASN A 201 -15.34 25.13 9.45
C ASN A 201 -15.42 23.95 8.47
N LEU A 202 -14.91 22.79 8.92
CA LEU A 202 -15.04 21.53 8.19
C LEU A 202 -16.51 21.39 7.80
N ASN A 203 -16.77 21.15 6.52
CA ASN A 203 -18.13 21.10 6.01
C ASN A 203 -18.83 19.88 6.61
N LEU A 204 -19.50 20.07 7.76
CA LEU A 204 -20.16 19.06 8.61
C LEU A 204 -21.27 18.24 7.89
N ARG A 205 -21.47 18.45 6.59
CA ARG A 205 -22.41 17.71 5.76
C ARG A 205 -21.93 16.30 5.41
N ASN A 206 -20.63 16.01 5.50
CA ASN A 206 -20.14 14.65 5.35
C ASN A 206 -20.26 13.91 6.69
N SER A 207 -21.06 12.86 6.71
CA SER A 207 -21.27 11.92 7.83
C SER A 207 -19.96 11.37 8.40
N GLY A 208 -18.91 11.27 7.58
CA GLY A 208 -17.56 10.90 8.02
C GLY A 208 -16.97 11.84 9.10
N PHE A 209 -17.40 13.10 9.18
CA PHE A 209 -16.98 14.06 10.21
C PHE A 209 -17.98 14.22 11.37
N ALA A 210 -19.13 13.52 11.33
CA ALA A 210 -20.17 13.66 12.34
C ALA A 210 -19.74 13.22 13.77
N HIS A 211 -18.56 12.61 13.89
CA HIS A 211 -17.97 12.19 15.15
C HIS A 211 -17.10 13.27 15.82
N LEU A 212 -16.89 14.43 15.17
CA LEU A 212 -16.02 15.50 15.64
C LEU A 212 -16.83 16.69 16.17
N ASP A 213 -16.51 17.15 17.38
CA ASP A 213 -17.10 18.34 18.01
C ASP A 213 -16.25 19.59 17.70
N ILE A 214 -16.38 20.06 16.45
CA ILE A 214 -15.55 21.12 15.85
C ILE A 214 -16.36 22.35 15.41
N SER A 215 -17.60 22.49 15.90
CA SER A 215 -18.39 23.67 15.58
C SER A 215 -17.75 24.92 16.17
N GLU A 216 -17.95 26.07 15.51
CA GLU A 216 -17.51 27.38 16.01
C GLU A 216 -17.98 27.62 17.45
N VAL A 217 -19.22 27.21 17.76
CA VAL A 217 -19.83 27.34 19.08
C VAL A 217 -19.09 26.50 20.13
N ASP A 218 -18.69 25.27 19.77
CA ASP A 218 -17.99 24.39 20.71
C ASP A 218 -16.55 24.84 20.94
N VAL A 219 -15.87 25.32 19.88
CA VAL A 219 -14.53 25.92 20.00
C VAL A 219 -14.57 27.19 20.85
N GLN A 220 -15.52 28.10 20.60
CA GLN A 220 -15.67 29.32 21.40
C GLN A 220 -15.99 28.99 22.86
N ARG A 221 -16.92 28.07 23.11
CA ARG A 221 -17.25 27.61 24.48
C ARG A 221 -16.02 27.04 25.18
N PHE A 222 -15.19 26.28 24.49
CA PHE A 222 -13.94 25.76 25.06
C PHE A 222 -12.98 26.90 25.41
N LEU A 223 -12.75 27.84 24.51
CA LEU A 223 -11.83 28.96 24.71
C LEU A 223 -12.28 29.89 25.86
N ASP A 224 -13.57 30.18 25.97
CA ASP A 224 -14.12 31.02 27.05
C ASP A 224 -13.92 30.41 28.45
N ASN A 225 -13.89 29.08 28.52
CA ASN A 225 -13.71 28.34 29.77
C ASN A 225 -12.28 27.81 29.94
N TYR A 226 -11.37 28.15 29.02
CA TYR A 226 -9.99 27.68 29.05
C TYR A 226 -9.23 28.36 30.19
N ILE A 227 -8.69 27.56 31.10
CA ILE A 227 -7.79 28.00 32.16
C ILE A 227 -6.40 27.44 31.86
N PRO A 228 -5.35 28.27 31.71
CA PRO A 228 -4.01 27.79 31.44
C PRO A 228 -3.55 26.78 32.50
N PHE A 229 -3.13 25.60 32.06
CA PHE A 229 -2.74 24.51 32.95
C PHE A 229 -1.33 24.71 33.51
N SER A 230 -1.09 24.16 34.69
CA SER A 230 0.15 24.34 35.45
C SER A 230 1.27 23.37 35.05
N GLY A 231 0.94 22.20 34.45
CA GLY A 231 1.92 21.22 34.00
C GLY A 231 1.36 20.12 33.08
N SER A 232 2.25 19.30 32.52
CA SER A 232 1.91 18.26 31.53
C SER A 232 0.87 17.24 32.02
N ASP A 233 0.97 16.80 33.28
CA ASP A 233 0.07 15.78 33.84
C ASP A 233 -1.39 16.23 33.92
N GLU A 234 -1.61 17.52 34.18
CA GLU A 234 -2.94 18.12 34.20
C GLU A 234 -3.55 18.12 32.80
N MET A 235 -2.76 18.51 31.79
CA MET A 235 -3.21 18.52 30.39
C MET A 235 -3.51 17.11 29.88
N ILE A 236 -2.70 16.11 30.24
CA ILE A 236 -2.95 14.71 29.88
C ILE A 236 -4.31 14.23 30.41
N LYS A 237 -4.66 14.59 31.66
CA LYS A 237 -5.97 14.23 32.25
C LYS A 237 -7.13 14.91 31.51
N ILE A 238 -6.95 16.16 31.09
CA ILE A 238 -7.97 16.93 30.38
C ILE A 238 -8.21 16.35 28.98
N ILE A 239 -7.14 16.04 28.25
CA ILE A 239 -7.21 15.36 26.94
C ILE A 239 -7.92 14.01 27.09
N ARG A 240 -7.52 13.19 28.07
CA ARG A 240 -8.14 11.87 28.32
C ARG A 240 -9.61 11.96 28.73
N SER A 241 -10.04 13.06 29.34
CA SER A 241 -11.44 13.30 29.71
C SER A 241 -12.27 13.97 28.60
N ARG A 242 -11.72 14.11 27.39
CA ARG A 242 -12.37 14.76 26.23
C ARG A 242 -12.90 16.17 26.53
N LYS A 243 -12.12 16.93 27.30
CA LYS A 243 -12.44 18.33 27.63
C LYS A 243 -11.71 19.33 26.75
N VAL A 244 -10.79 18.88 25.90
CA VAL A 244 -10.18 19.70 24.85
C VAL A 244 -11.06 19.61 23.62
N SER A 245 -11.34 20.75 22.98
CA SER A 245 -12.08 20.74 21.71
C SER A 245 -11.31 19.96 20.64
N ASP A 246 -12.06 19.13 19.89
CA ASP A 246 -11.55 18.28 18.83
C ASP A 246 -10.77 19.05 17.76
N ASN A 247 -11.10 20.33 17.55
CA ASN A 247 -10.43 21.22 16.60
C ASN A 247 -8.92 21.35 16.87
N PHE A 248 -8.50 21.19 18.13
CA PHE A 248 -7.09 21.27 18.49
C PHE A 248 -6.36 19.91 18.44
N LEU A 249 -7.11 18.83 18.26
CA LEU A 249 -6.61 17.44 18.28
C LEU A 249 -6.71 16.75 16.92
N ILE A 250 -7.29 17.38 15.90
CA ILE A 250 -7.20 16.91 14.51
C ILE A 250 -5.81 17.20 13.91
N PRO A 251 -5.35 16.43 12.90
CA PRO A 251 -4.10 16.72 12.22
C PRO A 251 -4.16 18.06 11.47
N ASP A 252 -3.05 18.81 11.47
CA ASP A 252 -2.97 20.12 10.78
C ASP A 252 -2.92 19.95 9.25
N SER A 253 -2.26 18.88 8.79
CA SER A 253 -2.18 18.51 7.37
C SER A 253 -2.11 16.99 7.23
N VAL A 254 -2.73 16.48 6.18
CA VAL A 254 -2.78 15.06 5.85
C VAL A 254 -2.10 14.82 4.51
N LEU A 255 -1.14 13.91 4.45
CA LEU A 255 -0.53 13.44 3.21
C LEU A 255 -0.98 12.01 2.93
N PHE A 256 -1.69 11.79 1.84
CA PHE A 256 -1.83 10.45 1.26
C PHE A 256 -0.54 10.09 0.54
N LEU A 257 0.25 9.21 1.14
CA LEU A 257 1.40 8.63 0.48
C LEU A 257 0.97 7.32 -0.18
N ASN A 258 0.73 7.42 -1.48
CA ASN A 258 0.12 6.37 -2.29
C ASN A 258 1.18 5.52 -3.00
N PHE A 259 1.27 4.26 -2.59
CA PHE A 259 2.11 3.24 -3.23
C PHE A 259 1.35 2.47 -4.31
N ASN A 260 0.03 2.70 -4.44
CA ASN A 260 -0.76 2.17 -5.54
C ASN A 260 -0.65 3.07 -6.77
N TYR A 261 -0.83 2.42 -7.91
CA TYR A 261 -0.95 3.10 -9.19
C TYR A 261 -2.36 3.68 -9.41
N THR A 262 -3.33 3.27 -8.58
CA THR A 262 -4.73 3.68 -8.65
C THR A 262 -5.03 4.95 -7.86
N LYS A 263 -6.14 5.63 -8.19
CA LYS A 263 -6.62 6.87 -7.55
C LYS A 263 -7.71 6.66 -6.47
N THR A 264 -7.74 5.53 -5.77
CA THR A 264 -8.74 5.25 -4.70
C THR A 264 -8.79 6.34 -3.62
N HIS A 265 -7.62 6.91 -3.27
CA HIS A 265 -7.53 7.98 -2.27
C HIS A 265 -8.25 9.29 -2.66
N ASN A 266 -8.59 9.49 -3.94
CA ASN A 266 -9.32 10.69 -4.39
C ASN A 266 -10.68 10.85 -3.69
N ASN A 267 -11.28 9.75 -3.22
CA ASN A 267 -12.54 9.77 -2.47
C ASN A 267 -12.45 10.47 -1.10
N TYR A 268 -11.23 10.78 -0.65
CA TYR A 268 -10.95 11.38 0.66
C TYR A 268 -10.35 12.79 0.55
N LEU A 269 -10.31 13.36 -0.65
CA LEU A 269 -9.83 14.72 -0.88
C LEU A 269 -10.98 15.71 -0.61
N PHE A 270 -11.11 16.10 0.66
CA PHE A 270 -12.13 17.05 1.10
C PHE A 270 -11.65 18.50 0.97
N ASN A 271 -12.53 19.35 0.44
CA ASN A 271 -12.30 20.79 0.43
C ASN A 271 -12.23 21.34 1.86
N ASN A 272 -11.43 22.39 2.08
CA ASN A 272 -11.21 23.07 3.37
C ASN A 272 -10.36 22.29 4.39
N ILE A 273 -9.72 21.20 3.97
CA ILE A 273 -8.70 20.50 4.75
C ILE A 273 -7.39 20.56 3.97
N SER A 274 -6.28 20.80 4.67
CA SER A 274 -4.95 20.65 4.07
C SER A 274 -4.67 19.18 3.82
N ILE A 275 -5.01 18.70 2.62
CA ILE A 275 -4.80 17.32 2.19
C ILE A 275 -3.96 17.33 0.92
N GLU A 276 -2.83 16.65 0.98
CA GLU A 276 -1.96 16.43 -0.16
C GLU A 276 -2.00 14.96 -0.59
N SER A 277 -1.77 14.74 -1.89
CA SER A 277 -1.56 13.40 -2.44
C SER A 277 -0.20 13.33 -3.11
N ASN A 278 0.49 12.22 -2.85
CA ASN A 278 1.77 11.89 -3.43
C ASN A 278 1.77 10.42 -3.87
N HIS A 279 1.80 10.21 -5.18
CA HIS A 279 1.93 8.88 -5.78
C HIS A 279 3.40 8.55 -5.96
N ILE A 280 4.02 8.04 -4.91
CA ILE A 280 5.47 7.81 -4.87
C ILE A 280 5.91 6.74 -5.86
N HIS A 281 5.00 5.83 -6.23
CA HIS A 281 5.22 4.78 -7.23
C HIS A 281 4.69 5.11 -8.63
N GLY A 282 4.27 6.35 -8.89
CA GLY A 282 3.66 6.69 -10.16
C GLY A 282 2.15 6.47 -10.23
N LYS A 283 1.58 6.78 -11.38
CA LYS A 283 0.14 6.70 -11.67
C LYS A 283 -0.09 5.95 -12.98
N LEU A 284 -1.23 5.26 -13.07
CA LEU A 284 -1.69 4.67 -14.33
C LEU A 284 -1.87 5.77 -15.38
N LYS A 285 -1.31 5.55 -16.58
CA LYS A 285 -1.46 6.42 -17.77
C LYS A 285 -1.00 7.88 -17.56
N ASP A 286 0.00 8.10 -16.72
CA ASP A 286 0.60 9.43 -16.50
C ASP A 286 2.07 9.42 -16.97
N GLU A 287 2.35 10.10 -18.09
CA GLU A 287 3.71 10.19 -18.65
C GLU A 287 4.65 11.03 -17.76
N ASN A 288 4.12 11.95 -16.95
CA ASN A 288 4.93 12.78 -16.05
C ASN A 288 5.18 12.12 -14.70
N ASN A 289 4.42 11.07 -14.39
CA ASN A 289 4.60 10.27 -13.18
C ASN A 289 4.42 8.78 -13.50
N PRO A 290 5.31 8.21 -14.33
CA PRO A 290 5.19 6.85 -14.80
C PRO A 290 5.34 5.85 -13.65
N ILE A 291 4.82 4.65 -13.86
CA ILE A 291 4.82 3.59 -12.85
C ILE A 291 6.25 3.16 -12.53
N ILE A 292 6.55 3.15 -11.23
CA ILE A 292 7.77 2.64 -10.63
C ILE A 292 7.45 1.25 -10.07
N PHE A 293 7.91 0.23 -10.79
CA PHE A 293 7.73 -1.18 -10.45
C PHE A 293 9.12 -1.83 -10.45
N GLY A 294 9.54 -2.39 -9.32
CA GLY A 294 10.93 -2.79 -9.13
C GLY A 294 11.26 -3.13 -7.68
N TYR A 295 12.55 -3.11 -7.31
CA TYR A 295 12.99 -3.48 -5.97
C TYR A 295 13.64 -2.30 -5.23
N GLY A 296 13.67 -2.36 -3.90
CA GLY A 296 14.10 -1.23 -3.07
C GLY A 296 14.55 -1.63 -1.66
N ASP A 297 15.23 -2.77 -1.53
CA ASP A 297 15.90 -3.18 -0.29
C ASP A 297 17.42 -2.93 -0.37
N GLU A 298 17.82 -1.66 -0.29
CA GLU A 298 19.25 -1.26 -0.31
C GLU A 298 19.95 -1.52 1.03
N LEU A 299 19.19 -1.85 2.07
CA LEU A 299 19.72 -2.19 3.38
C LEU A 299 20.19 -3.65 3.46
N GLU A 300 19.91 -4.48 2.43
CA GLU A 300 20.36 -5.86 2.35
C GLU A 300 21.84 -5.92 1.92
N GLU A 301 22.63 -6.82 2.52
CA GLU A 301 24.05 -6.99 2.19
C GLU A 301 24.29 -7.36 0.71
N SER A 302 23.36 -8.12 0.12
CA SER A 302 23.42 -8.53 -1.28
C SER A 302 23.31 -7.34 -2.26
N TYR A 303 22.68 -6.24 -1.87
CA TYR A 303 22.59 -5.04 -2.71
C TYR A 303 23.98 -4.47 -3.01
N LYS A 304 24.86 -4.44 -2.00
CA LYS A 304 26.24 -3.99 -2.17
C LYS A 304 27.02 -4.86 -3.16
N ALA A 305 26.74 -6.16 -3.21
CA ALA A 305 27.34 -7.05 -4.21
C ALA A 305 26.91 -6.68 -5.63
N ILE A 306 25.63 -6.32 -5.81
CA ILE A 306 25.08 -5.84 -7.08
C ILE A 306 25.75 -4.53 -7.51
N GLU A 307 25.87 -3.54 -6.61
CA GLU A 307 26.53 -2.26 -6.91
C GLU A 307 28.00 -2.44 -7.36
N ASN A 308 28.72 -3.38 -6.74
CA ASN A 308 30.12 -3.64 -7.05
C ASN A 308 30.36 -4.27 -8.44
N LEU A 309 29.32 -4.75 -9.12
CA LEU A 309 29.44 -5.29 -10.49
C LEU A 309 29.83 -4.22 -11.52
N ASN A 310 29.58 -2.93 -11.22
CA ASN A 310 29.78 -1.82 -12.16
C ASN A 310 29.07 -2.00 -13.52
N ASP A 311 27.93 -2.70 -13.52
CA ASP A 311 27.05 -2.83 -14.68
C ASP A 311 25.68 -2.24 -14.33
N ASN A 312 25.34 -1.14 -15.00
CA ASN A 312 24.12 -0.37 -14.75
C ASN A 312 22.84 -1.17 -15.05
N LYS A 313 22.92 -2.26 -15.83
CA LYS A 313 21.76 -3.13 -16.08
C LYS A 313 21.19 -3.64 -14.75
N TYR A 314 22.04 -4.08 -13.83
CA TYR A 314 21.53 -4.62 -12.56
C TYR A 314 20.85 -3.58 -11.68
N LEU A 315 21.02 -2.28 -11.95
CA LEU A 315 20.41 -1.18 -11.20
C LEU A 315 19.18 -0.55 -11.92
N GLU A 316 18.80 -1.06 -13.09
CA GLU A 316 17.76 -0.47 -13.95
C GLU A 316 16.40 -0.33 -13.24
N ASN A 317 16.05 -1.33 -12.43
CA ASN A 317 14.75 -1.43 -11.75
C ASN A 317 14.82 -1.14 -10.24
N VAL A 318 15.82 -0.35 -9.79
CA VAL A 318 15.92 0.12 -8.40
C VAL A 318 14.96 1.29 -8.18
N LYS A 319 14.03 1.15 -7.23
CA LYS A 319 13.01 2.20 -6.96
C LYS A 319 13.61 3.52 -6.51
N SER A 320 14.66 3.52 -5.69
CA SER A 320 15.26 4.77 -5.19
C SER A 320 15.90 5.62 -6.27
N ILE A 321 16.46 5.00 -7.31
CA ILE A 321 16.92 5.70 -8.52
C ILE A 321 15.72 6.26 -9.27
N LYS A 322 14.66 5.46 -9.46
CA LYS A 322 13.43 5.89 -10.12
C LYS A 322 12.70 7.03 -9.40
N TYR A 323 12.80 7.12 -8.08
CA TYR A 323 12.27 8.25 -7.30
C TYR A 323 12.89 9.60 -7.65
N LEU A 324 14.06 9.62 -8.29
CA LEU A 324 14.72 10.84 -8.75
C LEU A 324 14.19 11.30 -10.13
N GLU A 325 13.41 10.48 -10.82
CA GLU A 325 12.82 10.82 -12.13
C GLU A 325 11.61 11.77 -11.99
N THR A 326 11.07 11.95 -10.78
CA THR A 326 9.93 12.85 -10.48
C THR A 326 10.17 13.64 -9.19
N ASP A 327 9.41 14.73 -8.97
CA ASP A 327 9.53 15.55 -7.75
C ASP A 327 8.86 14.93 -6.51
N ASN A 328 8.21 13.77 -6.66
CA ASN A 328 7.41 13.15 -5.61
C ASN A 328 8.22 12.81 -4.35
N TYR A 329 9.43 12.28 -4.50
CA TYR A 329 10.28 11.99 -3.35
C TYR A 329 10.74 13.25 -2.63
N ARG A 330 11.07 14.32 -3.37
CA ARG A 330 11.44 15.61 -2.78
C ARG A 330 10.26 16.25 -2.03
N ARG A 331 9.04 16.16 -2.56
CA ARG A 331 7.82 16.61 -1.89
C ARG A 331 7.57 15.83 -0.59
N LEU A 332 7.78 14.51 -0.61
CA LEU A 332 7.71 13.69 0.61
C LEU A 332 8.75 14.14 1.64
N LEU A 333 10.01 14.33 1.26
CA LEU A 333 11.06 14.82 2.16
C LEU A 333 10.68 16.17 2.77
N SER A 334 10.20 17.10 1.95
CA SER A 334 9.74 18.42 2.41
C SER A 334 8.61 18.31 3.44
N PHE A 335 7.67 17.37 3.24
CA PHE A 335 6.57 17.12 4.17
C PHE A 335 7.06 16.54 5.50
N ILE A 336 7.91 15.50 5.49
CA ILE A 336 8.40 14.86 6.72
C ILE A 336 9.37 15.74 7.51
N ASP A 337 10.05 16.68 6.85
CA ASP A 337 10.94 17.66 7.48
C ASP A 337 10.19 18.86 8.08
N SER A 338 8.98 19.15 7.60
CA SER A 338 8.22 20.36 7.98
C SER A 338 7.82 20.40 9.45
N ASP A 339 7.23 19.33 9.97
CA ASP A 339 6.67 19.25 11.32
C ASP A 339 6.65 17.80 11.83
N PRO A 340 6.49 17.57 13.15
CA PRO A 340 6.18 16.25 13.70
C PRO A 340 4.99 15.60 12.99
N PHE A 341 5.03 14.27 12.80
CA PHE A 341 3.97 13.55 12.09
C PHE A 341 3.69 12.13 12.62
N GLN A 342 2.45 11.69 12.43
CA GLN A 342 2.02 10.30 12.62
C GLN A 342 1.90 9.59 11.28
N ILE A 343 2.21 8.29 11.23
CA ILE A 343 1.93 7.44 10.08
C ILE A 343 0.78 6.51 10.43
N TYR A 344 -0.29 6.54 9.64
CA TYR A 344 -1.34 5.53 9.66
C TYR A 344 -1.13 4.59 8.49
N VAL A 345 -0.85 3.32 8.80
CA VAL A 345 -0.64 2.28 7.79
C VAL A 345 -1.99 1.67 7.46
N MET A 346 -2.55 2.02 6.29
CA MET A 346 -3.87 1.59 5.85
C MET A 346 -3.74 0.77 4.56
N GLY A 347 -3.67 -0.55 4.69
CA GLY A 347 -3.61 -1.44 3.53
C GLY A 347 -2.28 -1.42 2.76
N HIS A 348 -1.23 -0.85 3.33
CA HIS A 348 0.13 -1.02 2.84
C HIS A 348 0.77 -2.28 3.46
N SER A 349 1.44 -3.11 2.65
CA SER A 349 2.05 -4.37 3.11
C SER A 349 3.31 -4.15 3.96
N CYS A 350 3.94 -2.98 3.83
CA CYS A 350 5.25 -2.64 4.40
C CYS A 350 6.34 -3.67 4.02
N GLY A 351 6.22 -4.22 2.81
CA GLY A 351 7.12 -5.24 2.28
C GLY A 351 8.55 -4.73 2.04
N ASN A 352 9.45 -5.68 1.76
CA ASN A 352 10.87 -5.37 1.59
C ASN A 352 11.15 -4.57 0.30
N SER A 353 10.30 -4.63 -0.72
CA SER A 353 10.50 -3.89 -1.97
C SER A 353 10.50 -2.37 -1.78
N ASP A 354 9.97 -1.88 -0.66
CA ASP A 354 9.90 -0.45 -0.31
C ASP A 354 10.78 -0.07 0.90
N ARG A 355 11.64 -1.00 1.34
CA ARG A 355 12.29 -0.94 2.64
C ARG A 355 13.16 0.30 2.84
N THR A 356 13.92 0.72 1.84
CA THR A 356 14.74 1.95 1.93
C THR A 356 13.87 3.17 2.26
N LEU A 357 12.76 3.34 1.54
CA LEU A 357 11.85 4.47 1.69
C LEU A 357 11.11 4.44 3.03
N LEU A 358 10.57 3.27 3.40
CA LEU A 358 9.88 3.09 4.67
C LEU A 358 10.82 3.32 5.85
N ASN A 359 12.05 2.78 5.81
CA ASN A 359 13.05 3.02 6.85
C ASN A 359 13.32 4.52 7.05
N LYS A 360 13.52 5.26 5.94
CA LYS A 360 13.75 6.70 5.97
C LYS A 360 12.63 7.45 6.71
N MET A 361 11.37 7.10 6.46
CA MET A 361 10.22 7.71 7.14
C MET A 361 10.08 7.23 8.59
N PHE A 362 10.19 5.93 8.81
CA PHE A 362 9.92 5.28 10.10
C PHE A 362 10.95 5.63 11.16
N GLU A 363 12.20 5.91 10.76
CA GLU A 363 13.29 6.34 11.64
C GLU A 363 13.53 7.86 11.57
N HIS A 364 12.70 8.60 10.84
CA HIS A 364 12.80 10.07 10.77
C HIS A 364 12.63 10.71 12.14
N LYS A 365 13.39 11.76 12.46
CA LYS A 365 13.32 12.43 13.78
C LYS A 365 11.93 12.99 14.11
N ASN A 366 11.17 13.41 13.10
CA ASN A 366 9.82 13.95 13.24
C ASN A 366 8.73 12.87 13.24
N CYS A 367 9.05 11.59 12.99
CA CYS A 367 8.05 10.52 13.07
C CYS A 367 7.81 10.17 14.54
N VAL A 368 6.61 10.48 15.05
CA VAL A 368 6.29 10.31 16.48
C VAL A 368 5.43 9.08 16.76
N SER A 369 4.80 8.51 15.74
CA SER A 369 4.01 7.26 15.89
C SER A 369 3.71 6.58 14.56
N ILE A 370 3.61 5.26 14.57
CA ILE A 370 3.19 4.43 13.43
C ILE A 370 2.03 3.54 13.91
N LYS A 371 0.81 3.83 13.42
CA LYS A 371 -0.41 3.12 13.78
C LYS A 371 -0.86 2.20 12.64
N PRO A 372 -0.75 0.87 12.80
CA PRO A 372 -1.26 -0.06 11.80
C PRO A 372 -2.78 -0.25 11.92
N TYR A 373 -3.48 -0.12 10.80
CA TYR A 373 -4.86 -0.56 10.64
C TYR A 373 -4.85 -1.93 9.94
N TYR A 374 -5.38 -2.94 10.63
CA TYR A 374 -5.30 -4.34 10.18
C TYR A 374 -6.61 -4.82 9.55
N TYR A 375 -6.57 -5.93 8.81
CA TYR A 375 -7.77 -6.56 8.27
C TYR A 375 -8.24 -7.64 9.22
N GLN A 376 -9.53 -7.61 9.51
CA GLN A 376 -10.23 -8.62 10.29
C GLN A 376 -11.01 -9.52 9.32
N TYR A 377 -10.63 -10.79 9.23
CA TYR A 377 -11.21 -11.74 8.26
C TYR A 377 -12.25 -12.68 8.88
N GLY A 378 -12.29 -12.78 10.21
CA GLY A 378 -13.21 -13.63 10.95
C GLY A 378 -13.86 -12.91 12.14
N GLN A 379 -14.82 -13.57 12.78
CA GLN A 379 -15.44 -13.05 14.01
C GLN A 379 -14.51 -13.08 15.21
N ASN A 380 -13.58 -14.04 15.26
CA ASN A 380 -12.62 -14.12 16.33
C ASN A 380 -11.60 -12.97 16.18
N PRO A 381 -11.39 -12.12 17.20
CA PRO A 381 -10.42 -11.02 17.13
C PRO A 381 -8.99 -11.42 16.73
N GLU A 382 -8.61 -12.69 16.82
CA GLU A 382 -7.30 -13.18 16.35
C GLU A 382 -7.25 -13.54 14.86
N ASP A 383 -8.40 -13.62 14.17
CA ASP A 383 -8.49 -13.89 12.73
C ASP A 383 -8.21 -12.60 11.91
N ASN A 384 -6.98 -12.10 12.02
CA ASN A 384 -6.54 -10.87 11.40
C ASN A 384 -5.09 -10.95 10.87
N ASN A 385 -4.65 -9.92 10.14
CA ASN A 385 -3.27 -9.81 9.65
C ASN A 385 -2.35 -8.88 10.47
N TYR A 386 -2.73 -8.48 11.68
CA TYR A 386 -1.95 -7.56 12.51
C TYR A 386 -0.51 -8.07 12.73
N SER A 387 -0.36 -9.37 13.05
CA SER A 387 0.96 -9.96 13.29
C SER A 387 1.87 -9.84 12.06
N ASP A 388 1.34 -9.98 10.86
CA ASP A 388 2.13 -9.91 9.63
C ASP A 388 2.54 -8.47 9.31
N ILE A 389 1.62 -7.51 9.49
CA ILE A 389 1.91 -6.08 9.36
C ILE A 389 3.05 -5.68 10.32
N ILE A 390 2.99 -6.10 11.59
CA ILE A 390 4.03 -5.77 12.58
C ILE A 390 5.38 -6.39 12.21
N ARG A 391 5.41 -7.64 11.73
CA ARG A 391 6.66 -8.28 11.27
C ARG A 391 7.27 -7.54 10.10
N ASN A 392 6.46 -7.10 9.15
CA ASN A 392 6.89 -6.31 8.01
C ASN A 392 7.39 -4.92 8.44
N ILE A 393 6.64 -4.19 9.27
CA ILE A 393 7.10 -2.92 9.86
C ILE A 393 8.45 -3.12 10.57
N SER A 394 8.60 -4.19 11.37
CA SER A 394 9.86 -4.48 12.07
C SER A 394 11.05 -4.61 11.14
N ARG A 395 10.91 -5.22 9.96
CA ARG A 395 12.01 -5.35 8.98
C ARG A 395 12.50 -3.99 8.46
N ASN A 396 11.64 -2.97 8.46
CA ASN A 396 11.96 -1.62 8.03
C ASN A 396 12.70 -0.78 9.08
N PHE A 397 12.93 -1.29 10.30
CA PHE A 397 13.72 -0.61 11.32
C PHE A 397 15.12 -1.21 11.44
N THR A 398 16.13 -0.34 11.49
CA THR A 398 17.49 -0.67 11.94
C THR A 398 17.58 -0.59 13.47
N ASP A 399 16.86 0.34 14.10
CA ASP A 399 16.77 0.49 15.55
C ASP A 399 15.46 -0.12 16.11
N LYS A 400 15.60 -1.28 16.77
CA LYS A 400 14.45 -1.98 17.39
C LYS A 400 13.92 -1.30 18.65
N SER A 401 14.72 -0.47 19.33
CA SER A 401 14.26 0.33 20.45
C SER A 401 13.33 1.42 19.95
N LEU A 402 13.75 2.14 18.91
CA LEU A 402 12.95 3.17 18.26
C LEU A 402 11.65 2.61 17.68
N MET A 403 11.70 1.41 17.09
CA MET A 403 10.51 0.68 16.65
C MET A 403 9.49 0.50 17.78
N ARG A 404 9.91 -0.03 18.94
CA ARG A 404 9.01 -0.29 20.07
C ARG A 404 8.46 0.99 20.69
N GLU A 405 9.13 2.11 20.50
CA GLU A 405 8.68 3.42 20.96
C GLU A 405 7.63 4.02 20.02
N ARG A 406 7.77 3.85 18.69
CA ARG A 406 6.93 4.49 17.68
C ARG A 406 5.74 3.65 17.24
N VAL A 407 5.89 2.32 17.20
CA VAL A 407 4.81 1.44 16.73
C VAL A 407 3.76 1.33 17.82
N VAL A 408 2.54 1.75 17.49
CA VAL A 408 1.41 1.78 18.42
C VAL A 408 1.06 0.37 18.87
N ASN A 409 0.74 0.22 20.17
CA ASN A 409 0.36 -1.06 20.75
C ASN A 409 -0.95 -1.59 20.13
N LYS A 410 -1.07 -2.93 19.94
CA LYS A 410 -2.28 -3.59 19.40
C LYS A 410 -3.56 -3.15 20.12
N ALA A 411 -3.50 -2.92 21.44
CA ALA A 411 -4.64 -2.50 22.25
C ALA A 411 -5.24 -1.14 21.84
N TYR A 412 -4.47 -0.31 21.12
CA TYR A 412 -4.89 1.00 20.61
C TYR A 412 -5.03 1.01 19.08
N CYS A 413 -4.80 -0.13 18.43
CA CYS A 413 -5.01 -0.33 17.00
C CYS A 413 -6.40 -0.92 16.75
N GLU A 414 -6.93 -0.67 15.56
CA GLU A 414 -8.26 -1.11 15.16
C GLU A 414 -8.24 -1.66 13.72
N PRO A 415 -9.24 -2.46 13.33
CA PRO A 415 -9.36 -2.90 11.95
C PRO A 415 -9.50 -1.71 10.98
N LEU A 416 -8.99 -1.82 9.75
CA LEU A 416 -9.23 -0.82 8.70
C LEU A 416 -10.71 -0.70 8.36
N LEU A 417 -11.40 -1.83 8.31
CA LEU A 417 -12.85 -1.92 8.21
C LEU A 417 -13.40 -2.88 9.27
N ASP A 418 -14.54 -2.52 9.84
CA ASP A 418 -15.26 -3.34 10.80
C ASP A 418 -15.69 -4.65 10.12
N TYR A 419 -15.50 -5.76 10.83
CA TYR A 419 -15.89 -7.06 10.31
C TYR A 419 -17.40 -7.13 10.09
N LYS A 420 -17.81 -7.26 8.83
CA LYS A 420 -19.19 -7.54 8.44
C LYS A 420 -19.30 -9.02 8.08
N PRO A 421 -20.01 -9.86 8.85
CA PRO A 421 -20.20 -11.25 8.48
C PRO A 421 -20.86 -11.31 7.10
N LYS A 422 -20.31 -12.12 6.19
CA LYS A 422 -20.96 -12.39 4.89
C LYS A 422 -22.37 -12.91 5.20
N SER A 423 -23.40 -12.17 4.79
CA SER A 423 -24.76 -12.71 4.82
C SER A 423 -24.75 -13.99 3.99
N LYS A 424 -25.19 -15.10 4.58
CA LYS A 424 -25.42 -16.35 3.84
C LYS A 424 -26.42 -16.00 2.74
N LYS A 425 -25.95 -15.84 1.51
CA LYS A 425 -26.78 -15.81 0.31
C LYS A 425 -27.11 -17.23 -0.10
#